data_AF-A0A946PZZ8-F1
#
_entry.id   AF-A0A946PZZ8-F1
#
_cell.length_a   1.000
_cell.length_b   1.000
_cell.length_c   1.000
_cell.angle_alpha   90.00
_cell.angle_beta   90.00
_cell.angle_gamma   90.00
#
_symmetry.space_group_name_H-M   'P 1'
#
loop_
_entity.id
_entity.type
_entity.pdbx_description
1 polymer ?
#
loop_
_entity_poly.entity_id
_entity_poly.type
_entity_poly.pdbx_seq_one_letter_code
_entity_poly.pdbx_strand_id
1 'polypeptide(L)'
;MPDHKFELLNAYLDGELNPQQHRKTEAHLETCEECRAELETLETLSGTLAEVPLPEFSPPEQLVANVALQLPRKPLKEPASRKWLEYGWWLAPIGLIATWAFISIYTVAGDLVGAASNLGLVENASIFAGNSTNYSALLGRFGLLDPSMLEWLVPSETFIRQFFSQLIWQVALAMLYLSWIAIWWVRQTRLGPKQQFGN
;
A
#
# COMPACT_ATOMS: atom_id res chain seq x y z
N MET A 1 49.09 -43.37 6.37
CA MET A 1 48.06 -42.67 7.17
C MET A 1 48.74 -42.13 8.44
N PRO A 2 49.46 -41.00 8.38
CA PRO A 2 50.15 -40.40 9.53
C PRO A 2 49.27 -39.41 10.34
N ASP A 3 48.09 -39.02 9.85
CA ASP A 3 47.41 -37.79 10.32
C ASP A 3 46.76 -37.88 11.71
N HIS A 4 46.40 -39.06 12.21
CA HIS A 4 45.66 -39.17 13.48
C HIS A 4 46.52 -38.81 14.72
N LYS A 5 47.86 -38.98 14.65
CA LYS A 5 48.73 -38.61 15.78
C LYS A 5 48.84 -37.10 15.94
N PHE A 6 48.95 -36.40 14.81
CA PHE A 6 49.05 -34.95 14.76
C PHE A 6 47.79 -34.26 15.30
N GLU A 7 46.60 -34.75 14.95
CA GLU A 7 45.34 -34.23 15.51
C GLU A 7 45.25 -34.39 17.03
N LEU A 8 45.71 -35.53 17.57
CA LEU A 8 45.73 -35.75 19.03
C LEU A 8 46.73 -34.85 19.75
N LEU A 9 47.88 -34.54 19.14
CA LEU A 9 48.86 -33.61 19.71
C LEU A 9 48.35 -32.17 19.71
N ASN A 10 47.66 -31.72 18.65
CA ASN A 10 47.02 -30.40 18.64
C ASN A 10 45.91 -30.32 19.70
N ALA A 11 45.03 -31.32 19.76
CA ALA A 11 43.97 -31.37 20.78
C ALA A 11 44.55 -31.46 22.21
N TYR A 12 45.73 -32.06 22.39
CA TYR A 12 46.45 -32.04 23.66
C TYR A 12 46.94 -30.62 24.01
N LEU A 13 47.54 -29.92 23.04
CA LEU A 13 48.02 -28.53 23.19
C LEU A 13 46.87 -27.55 23.51
N ASP A 14 45.72 -27.71 22.84
CA ASP A 14 44.53 -26.89 23.04
C ASP A 14 43.74 -27.26 24.32
N GLY A 15 44.10 -28.35 24.99
CA GLY A 15 43.42 -28.85 26.19
C GLY A 15 42.03 -29.46 25.93
N GLU A 16 41.75 -29.88 24.69
CA GLU A 16 40.45 -30.41 24.26
C GLU A 16 40.30 -31.93 24.48
N LEU A 17 41.35 -32.62 24.93
CA LEU A 17 41.31 -34.06 25.18
C LEU A 17 40.51 -34.44 26.43
N ASN A 18 39.75 -35.53 26.34
CA ASN A 18 39.11 -36.11 27.52
C ASN A 18 40.14 -36.76 28.47
N PRO A 19 39.81 -36.98 29.76
CA PRO A 19 40.78 -37.49 30.74
C PRO A 19 41.41 -38.85 30.39
N GLN A 20 40.69 -39.70 29.67
CA GLN A 20 41.21 -41.01 29.24
C GLN A 20 42.20 -40.87 28.07
N GLN A 21 41.91 -39.98 27.13
CA GLN A 21 42.77 -39.68 25.98
C GLN A 21 44.02 -38.92 26.41
N HIS A 22 43.89 -37.99 27.37
CA HIS A 22 45.02 -37.26 27.94
C HIS A 22 46.06 -38.22 28.53
N ARG A 23 45.64 -39.14 29.43
CA ARG A 23 46.54 -40.15 30.02
C ARG A 23 47.18 -41.07 29.00
N LYS A 24 46.45 -41.46 27.95
CA LYS A 24 46.99 -42.29 26.86
C LYS A 24 48.04 -41.53 26.05
N THR A 25 47.82 -40.23 25.84
CA THR A 25 48.74 -39.37 25.10
C THR A 25 50.01 -39.10 25.91
N GLU A 26 49.89 -38.84 27.22
CA GLU A 26 51.03 -38.72 28.13
C GLU A 26 51.90 -39.98 28.15
N ALA A 27 51.28 -41.16 28.32
CA ALA A 27 51.99 -42.44 28.27
C ALA A 27 52.68 -42.68 26.91
N HIS A 28 52.12 -42.15 25.82
CA HIS A 28 52.74 -42.21 24.50
C HIS A 28 53.93 -41.26 24.37
N LEU A 29 53.83 -40.04 24.91
CA LEU A 29 54.90 -39.04 24.93
C LEU A 29 56.10 -39.48 25.80
N GLU A 30 55.89 -40.32 26.81
CA GLU A 30 56.98 -40.92 27.60
C GLU A 30 57.81 -41.92 26.77
N THR A 31 57.20 -42.61 25.82
CA THR A 31 57.80 -43.74 25.10
C THR A 31 58.21 -43.44 23.67
N CYS A 32 57.69 -42.37 23.06
CA CYS A 32 57.93 -42.02 21.66
C CYS A 32 58.63 -40.65 21.54
N GLU A 33 59.89 -40.68 21.10
CA GLU A 33 60.71 -39.46 20.90
C GLU A 33 60.24 -38.63 19.70
N GLU A 34 59.77 -39.28 18.63
CA GLU A 34 59.24 -38.60 17.43
C GLU A 34 58.04 -37.70 17.76
N CYS A 35 57.05 -38.23 18.50
CA CYS A 35 55.87 -37.46 18.90
C CYS A 35 56.20 -36.32 19.87
N ARG A 36 57.28 -36.45 20.66
CA ARG A 36 57.76 -35.38 21.55
C ARG A 36 58.39 -34.24 20.75
N ALA A 37 59.21 -34.57 19.75
CA ALA A 37 59.79 -33.58 18.84
C ALA A 37 58.71 -32.85 18.02
N GLU A 38 57.66 -33.56 17.60
CA GLU A 38 56.49 -32.94 16.95
C GLU A 38 55.75 -31.99 17.89
N LEU A 39 55.53 -32.37 19.15
CA LEU A 39 54.88 -31.50 20.15
C LEU A 39 55.70 -30.24 20.42
N GLU A 40 57.02 -30.36 20.58
CA GLU A 40 57.92 -29.20 20.77
C GLU A 40 57.90 -28.26 19.56
N THR A 41 57.78 -28.80 18.35
CA THR A 41 57.61 -28.01 17.13
C THR A 41 56.29 -27.23 17.14
N LEU A 42 55.20 -27.83 17.63
CA LEU A 42 53.91 -27.15 17.76
C LEU A 42 53.92 -26.08 18.86
N GLU A 43 54.56 -26.35 19.99
CA GLU A 43 54.71 -25.40 21.10
C GLU A 43 55.54 -24.17 20.69
N THR A 44 56.65 -24.38 19.97
CA THR A 44 57.48 -23.27 19.46
C THR A 44 56.73 -22.41 18.47
N LEU A 45 55.96 -23.01 17.55
CA LEU A 45 55.09 -22.27 16.63
C LEU A 45 54.02 -21.47 17.38
N SER A 46 53.34 -22.06 18.35
CA SER A 46 52.35 -21.36 19.18
C SER A 46 52.97 -20.18 19.95
N GLY A 47 54.16 -20.38 20.52
CA GLY A 47 54.92 -19.31 21.18
C GLY A 47 55.24 -18.15 20.25
N THR A 48 55.70 -18.43 19.03
CA THR A 48 55.99 -17.37 18.04
C THR A 48 54.75 -16.58 17.62
N LEU A 49 53.57 -17.22 17.59
CA LEU A 49 52.31 -16.55 17.30
C LEU A 49 51.82 -15.72 18.49
N ALA A 50 52.07 -16.16 19.72
CA ALA A 50 51.71 -15.43 20.93
C ALA A 50 52.54 -14.14 21.11
N GLU A 51 53.75 -14.07 20.56
CA GLU A 51 54.59 -12.86 20.55
C GLU A 51 54.09 -11.79 19.58
N VAL A 52 53.14 -12.11 18.69
CA VAL A 52 52.59 -11.13 17.75
C VAL A 52 51.77 -10.09 18.51
N PRO A 53 52.09 -8.79 18.39
CA PRO A 53 51.31 -7.75 19.04
C PRO A 53 49.88 -7.77 18.51
N LEU A 54 48.92 -8.00 19.40
CA LEU A 54 47.51 -7.94 19.06
C LEU A 54 47.16 -6.50 18.63
N PRO A 55 46.38 -6.33 17.56
CA PRO A 55 45.90 -5.00 17.17
C PRO A 55 45.09 -4.39 18.31
N GLU A 56 45.20 -3.07 18.48
CA GLU A 56 44.35 -2.33 19.41
C GLU A 56 42.88 -2.51 19.01
N PHE A 57 42.17 -3.33 19.77
CA PHE A 57 40.73 -3.50 19.58
C PHE A 57 40.04 -2.19 19.91
N SER A 58 39.31 -1.63 18.95
CA SER A 58 38.53 -0.42 19.17
C SER A 58 37.50 -0.67 20.28
N PRO A 59 37.23 0.33 21.13
CA PRO A 59 36.25 0.18 22.20
C PRO A 59 34.88 -0.22 21.63
N PRO A 60 34.10 -1.02 22.37
CA PRO A 60 32.86 -1.62 21.88
C PRO A 60 31.87 -0.57 21.35
N GLU A 61 31.89 0.63 21.93
CA GLU A 61 31.08 1.78 21.51
C GLU A 61 31.37 2.23 20.08
N GLN A 62 32.65 2.27 19.67
CA GLN A 62 33.06 2.63 18.32
C GLN A 62 32.71 1.53 17.31
N LEU A 63 32.81 0.26 17.73
CA LEU A 63 32.43 -0.87 16.90
C LEU A 63 30.92 -0.88 16.63
N VAL A 64 30.10 -0.67 17.66
CA VAL A 64 28.64 -0.55 17.52
C VAL A 64 28.28 0.61 16.59
N ALA A 65 28.94 1.75 16.72
CA ALA A 65 28.73 2.89 15.82
C ALA A 65 29.07 2.56 14.37
N ASN A 66 30.23 1.95 14.13
CA ASN A 66 30.67 1.56 12.78
C ASN A 66 29.74 0.52 12.13
N VAL A 67 29.28 -0.47 12.90
CA VAL A 67 28.32 -1.48 12.42
C VAL A 67 26.96 -0.86 12.16
N ALA A 68 26.48 0.03 13.04
CA ALA A 68 25.21 0.73 12.84
C ALA A 68 25.19 1.60 11.58
N LEU A 69 26.34 2.16 11.19
CA LEU A 69 26.49 2.93 9.95
C LEU A 69 26.49 2.05 8.69
N GLN A 70 27.00 0.81 8.80
CA GLN A 70 27.07 -0.12 7.67
C GLN A 70 25.78 -0.92 7.47
N LEU A 71 24.90 -0.97 8.46
CA LEU A 71 23.63 -1.67 8.33
C LEU A 71 22.67 -0.92 7.41
N PRO A 72 22.10 -1.57 6.39
CA PRO A 72 21.06 -0.96 5.57
C PRO A 72 19.88 -0.62 6.47
N ARG A 73 19.49 0.67 6.51
CA ARG A 73 18.30 1.12 7.22
C ARG A 73 17.10 0.32 6.70
N LYS A 74 16.64 -0.64 7.50
CA LYS A 74 15.41 -1.37 7.22
C LYS A 74 14.31 -0.31 7.16
N PRO A 75 13.65 -0.08 6.01
CA PRO A 75 12.57 0.88 5.95
C PRO A 75 11.55 0.43 6.99
N LEU A 76 11.25 1.32 7.95
CA LEU A 76 10.18 1.12 8.91
C LEU A 76 8.98 0.65 8.09
N LYS A 77 8.47 -0.56 8.39
CA LYS A 77 7.30 -1.15 7.74
C LYS A 77 6.26 -0.04 7.63
N GLU A 78 6.01 0.44 6.41
CA GLU A 78 4.98 1.44 6.20
C GLU A 78 3.69 0.88 6.79
N PRO A 79 2.93 1.68 7.57
CA PRO A 79 1.74 1.18 8.21
C PRO A 79 0.83 0.64 7.10
N ALA A 80 0.38 -0.62 7.25
CA ALA A 80 -0.58 -1.25 6.35
C ALA A 80 -1.84 -0.38 6.15
N SER A 81 -2.04 0.59 7.05
CA SER A 81 -3.07 1.61 6.96
C SER A 81 -2.93 2.58 5.76
N ARG A 82 -1.82 2.58 5.02
CA ARG A 82 -1.72 3.41 3.80
C ARG A 82 -2.38 2.75 2.59
N LYS A 83 -2.28 1.42 2.50
CA LYS A 83 -2.75 0.64 1.34
C LYS A 83 -4.28 0.57 1.24
N TRP A 84 -4.99 0.32 2.34
CA TRP A 84 -6.48 0.33 2.32
C TRP A 84 -7.06 1.72 2.07
N LEU A 85 -6.34 2.80 2.44
CA LEU A 85 -6.75 4.17 2.10
C LEU A 85 -6.60 4.44 0.60
N GLU A 86 -5.58 3.88 -0.06
CA GLU A 86 -5.43 3.93 -1.53
C GLU A 86 -6.56 3.18 -2.23
N TYR A 87 -6.91 1.97 -1.77
CA TYR A 87 -8.06 1.22 -2.31
C TYR A 87 -9.39 1.91 -2.03
N GLY A 88 -9.58 2.46 -0.83
CA GLY A 88 -10.77 3.22 -0.45
C GLY A 88 -10.95 4.49 -1.28
N TRP A 89 -9.85 5.12 -1.70
CA TRP A 89 -9.91 6.29 -2.56
C TRP A 89 -10.41 5.95 -3.98
N TRP A 90 -10.09 4.75 -4.48
CA TRP A 90 -10.54 4.26 -5.79
C TRP A 90 -12.05 3.95 -5.87
N LEU A 91 -12.71 3.77 -4.73
CA LEU A 91 -14.16 3.54 -4.64
C LEU A 91 -15.00 4.83 -4.68
N ALA A 92 -14.40 5.98 -4.39
CA ALA A 92 -15.08 7.28 -4.41
C ALA A 92 -15.83 7.58 -5.74
N PRO A 93 -15.23 7.39 -6.93
CA PRO A 93 -15.93 7.66 -8.18
C PRO A 93 -17.02 6.63 -8.51
N ILE A 94 -16.82 5.37 -8.13
CA ILE A 94 -17.82 4.30 -8.33
C ILE A 94 -19.06 4.60 -7.48
N GLY A 95 -18.87 5.01 -6.23
CA GLY A 95 -19.96 5.43 -5.35
C GLY A 95 -20.73 6.63 -5.92
N LEU A 96 -20.01 7.64 -6.42
CA LEU A 96 -20.60 8.85 -6.99
C LEU A 96 -21.51 8.54 -8.19
N ILE A 97 -21.04 7.68 -9.11
CA ILE A 97 -21.78 7.24 -10.30
C ILE A 97 -23.00 6.39 -9.89
N ALA A 98 -22.84 5.48 -8.93
CA ALA A 98 -23.93 4.63 -8.47
C ALA A 98 -25.05 5.44 -7.80
N THR A 99 -24.70 6.40 -6.94
CA THR A 99 -25.68 7.30 -6.31
C THR A 99 -26.38 8.18 -7.35
N TRP A 100 -25.65 8.69 -8.35
CA TRP A 100 -26.27 9.45 -9.44
C TRP A 100 -27.23 8.61 -10.28
N ALA A 101 -26.81 7.41 -10.70
CA ALA A 101 -27.65 6.51 -11.48
C ALA A 101 -28.94 6.16 -10.73
N PHE A 102 -28.85 5.94 -9.42
CA PHE A 102 -30.00 5.68 -8.57
C PHE A 102 -31.00 6.86 -8.54
N ILE A 103 -30.51 8.09 -8.35
CA ILE A 103 -31.35 9.30 -8.35
C ILE A 103 -31.98 9.54 -9.74
N SER A 104 -31.22 9.31 -10.81
CA SER A 104 -31.73 9.44 -12.18
C SER A 104 -32.84 8.42 -12.49
N ILE A 105 -32.70 7.18 -12.01
CA ILE A 105 -33.71 6.15 -12.21
C ILE A 105 -34.99 6.51 -11.45
N TYR A 106 -34.87 6.99 -10.22
CA TYR A 106 -36.02 7.37 -9.40
C TYR A 106 -36.82 8.52 -10.00
N THR A 107 -36.14 9.54 -10.52
CA THR A 107 -36.78 10.71 -11.15
C THR A 107 -37.50 10.35 -12.44
N VAL A 108 -36.87 9.60 -13.34
CA VAL A 108 -37.50 9.13 -14.60
C VAL A 108 -38.70 8.22 -14.32
N ALA A 109 -38.60 7.34 -13.33
CA ALA A 109 -39.72 6.49 -12.92
C ALA A 109 -40.89 7.32 -12.38
N GLY A 110 -40.62 8.37 -11.58
CA GLY A 110 -41.64 9.31 -11.10
C GLY A 110 -42.36 10.04 -12.24
N ASP A 111 -41.59 10.55 -13.21
CA ASP A 111 -42.14 11.27 -14.37
C ASP A 111 -43.02 10.36 -15.24
N LEU A 112 -42.59 9.11 -15.47
CA LEU A 112 -43.35 8.12 -16.24
C LEU A 112 -44.69 7.78 -15.56
N VAL A 113 -44.67 7.61 -14.23
CA VAL A 113 -45.88 7.33 -13.44
C VAL A 113 -46.81 8.54 -13.41
N GLY A 114 -46.28 9.77 -13.29
CA GLY A 114 -47.07 11.00 -13.37
C GLY A 114 -47.74 11.20 -14.75
N ALA A 115 -47.03 10.84 -15.83
CA ALA A 115 -47.59 10.86 -17.17
C ALA A 115 -48.73 9.83 -17.33
N ALA A 116 -48.54 8.61 -16.79
CA ALA A 116 -49.57 7.57 -16.81
C ALA A 116 -50.84 7.96 -16.02
N SER A 117 -50.70 8.66 -14.89
CA SER A 117 -51.85 9.17 -14.14
C SER A 117 -52.58 10.29 -14.86
N ASN A 118 -51.87 11.18 -15.57
CA ASN A 118 -52.51 12.23 -16.39
C ASN A 118 -53.32 11.64 -17.55
N LEU A 119 -52.97 10.44 -18.02
CA LEU A 119 -53.72 9.69 -19.03
C LEU A 119 -54.87 8.86 -18.44
N GLY A 120 -55.09 8.90 -17.13
CA GLY A 120 -56.16 8.15 -16.46
C GLY A 120 -55.88 6.64 -16.35
N LEU A 121 -54.65 6.19 -16.59
CA LEU A 121 -54.27 4.77 -16.53
C LEU A 121 -54.02 4.29 -15.09
N VAL A 122 -53.86 5.21 -14.13
CA VAL A 122 -53.54 4.92 -12.72
C VAL A 122 -54.29 5.92 -11.82
N GLU A 123 -55.11 5.43 -10.89
CA GLU A 123 -56.06 6.26 -10.13
C GLU A 123 -55.45 7.10 -9.00
N ASN A 124 -54.21 6.86 -8.55
CA ASN A 124 -53.61 7.64 -7.45
C ASN A 124 -52.07 7.62 -7.51
N ALA A 125 -51.47 8.62 -8.18
CA ALA A 125 -50.01 8.78 -8.31
C ALA A 125 -49.47 10.06 -7.61
N SER A 126 -50.25 10.66 -6.70
CA SER A 126 -49.91 11.92 -6.02
C SER A 126 -48.60 11.88 -5.20
N ILE A 127 -48.14 10.69 -4.82
CA ILE A 127 -46.85 10.47 -4.12
C ILE A 127 -45.63 10.62 -5.05
N PHE A 128 -45.84 10.55 -6.37
CA PHE A 128 -44.80 10.59 -7.41
C PHE A 128 -44.92 11.82 -8.31
N ALA A 129 -45.95 12.63 -8.14
CA ALA A 129 -46.17 13.85 -8.92
C ALA A 129 -45.22 14.97 -8.45
N GLY A 130 -44.10 15.15 -9.15
CA GLY A 130 -43.27 16.33 -8.99
C GLY A 130 -44.08 17.59 -9.25
N ASN A 131 -44.19 18.47 -8.25
CA ASN A 131 -44.99 19.69 -8.31
C ASN A 131 -44.35 20.71 -9.28
N SER A 132 -44.62 20.55 -10.59
CA SER A 132 -44.09 21.39 -11.66
C SER A 132 -45.11 22.46 -12.02
N THR A 133 -44.94 23.68 -11.48
CA THR A 133 -45.70 24.83 -11.93
C THR A 133 -45.12 25.34 -13.25
N ASN A 134 -45.86 25.13 -14.34
CA ASN A 134 -45.46 25.54 -15.69
C ASN A 134 -45.70 27.05 -15.87
N TYR A 135 -44.67 27.81 -16.25
CA TYR A 135 -44.78 29.26 -16.47
C TYR A 135 -45.73 29.56 -17.65
N SER A 136 -45.71 28.71 -18.68
CA SER A 136 -46.62 28.74 -19.82
C SER A 136 -48.09 28.58 -19.42
N ALA A 137 -48.41 27.65 -18.51
CA ALA A 137 -49.78 27.49 -17.99
C ALA A 137 -50.24 28.71 -17.17
N LEU A 138 -49.32 29.36 -16.47
CA LEU A 138 -49.59 30.57 -15.68
C LEU A 138 -49.89 31.78 -16.59
N LEU A 139 -49.13 31.92 -17.69
CA LEU A 139 -49.35 32.95 -18.72
C LEU A 139 -50.63 32.70 -19.54
N GLY A 140 -50.95 31.44 -19.83
CA GLY A 140 -52.23 31.04 -20.44
C GLY A 140 -53.43 31.39 -19.56
N ARG A 141 -53.30 31.27 -18.23
CA ARG A 141 -54.34 31.67 -17.27
C ARG A 141 -54.59 33.18 -17.25
N PHE A 142 -53.60 34.00 -17.66
CA PHE A 142 -53.75 35.43 -17.86
C PHE A 142 -54.22 35.81 -19.27
N GLY A 143 -54.50 34.83 -20.14
CA GLY A 143 -54.96 35.05 -21.51
C GLY A 143 -53.88 35.59 -22.45
N LEU A 144 -52.61 35.49 -22.07
CA LEU A 144 -51.47 35.98 -22.86
C LEU A 144 -50.99 34.98 -23.91
N LEU A 145 -51.48 33.74 -23.87
CA LEU A 145 -51.11 32.65 -24.77
C LEU A 145 -52.37 31.96 -25.27
N ASP A 146 -52.40 31.69 -26.58
CA ASP A 146 -53.50 30.95 -27.21
C ASP A 146 -53.57 29.50 -26.72
N PRO A 147 -54.77 28.91 -26.61
CA PRO A 147 -54.96 27.53 -26.16
C PRO A 147 -54.20 26.50 -27.01
N SER A 148 -54.09 26.73 -28.32
CA SER A 148 -53.35 25.88 -29.25
C SER A 148 -51.83 25.92 -29.01
N MET A 149 -51.31 27.03 -28.48
CA MET A 149 -49.90 27.14 -28.12
C MET A 149 -49.59 26.43 -26.79
N LEU A 150 -50.54 26.42 -25.85
CA LEU A 150 -50.38 25.74 -24.56
C LEU A 150 -50.21 24.22 -24.70
N GLU A 151 -50.82 23.62 -25.72
CA GLU A 151 -50.79 22.18 -26.00
C GLU A 151 -49.36 21.66 -26.29
N TRP A 152 -48.51 22.49 -26.89
CA TRP A 152 -47.11 22.13 -27.17
C TRP A 152 -46.10 22.84 -26.25
N LEU A 153 -46.39 24.05 -25.75
CA LEU A 153 -45.49 24.78 -24.87
C LEU A 153 -45.30 24.10 -23.51
N VAL A 154 -46.38 23.64 -22.88
CA VAL A 154 -46.32 23.06 -21.53
C VAL A 154 -45.43 21.80 -21.50
N PRO A 155 -45.59 20.83 -22.42
CA PRO A 155 -44.68 19.68 -22.52
C PRO A 155 -43.23 20.05 -22.86
N SER A 156 -43.03 21.09 -23.68
CA SER A 156 -41.68 21.54 -24.03
C SER A 156 -40.95 22.17 -22.84
N GLU A 157 -41.67 22.91 -21.98
CA GLU A 157 -41.10 23.56 -20.81
C GLU A 157 -40.68 22.54 -19.73
N THR A 158 -41.52 21.52 -19.51
CA THR A 158 -41.19 20.41 -18.60
C THR A 158 -40.00 19.61 -19.12
N PHE A 159 -39.99 19.30 -20.41
CA PHE A 159 -38.87 18.62 -21.07
C PHE A 159 -37.56 19.41 -20.94
N ILE A 160 -37.59 20.70 -21.26
CA ILE A 160 -36.43 21.59 -21.19
C ILE A 160 -35.90 21.68 -19.76
N ARG A 161 -36.76 21.90 -18.76
CA ARG A 161 -36.34 21.98 -17.35
C ARG A 161 -35.73 20.68 -16.86
N GLN A 162 -36.33 19.54 -17.19
CA GLN A 162 -35.83 18.25 -16.79
C GLN A 162 -34.47 17.98 -17.43
N PHE A 163 -34.34 18.26 -18.72
CA PHE A 163 -33.09 18.11 -19.45
C PHE A 163 -31.97 18.98 -18.88
N PHE A 164 -32.24 20.28 -18.65
CA PHE A 164 -31.24 21.19 -18.09
C PHE A 164 -30.87 20.86 -16.64
N SER A 165 -31.84 20.52 -15.79
CA SER A 165 -31.58 20.10 -14.40
C SER A 165 -30.68 18.86 -14.37
N GLN A 166 -30.99 17.87 -15.22
CA GLN A 166 -30.22 16.64 -15.33
C GLN A 166 -28.81 16.90 -15.89
N LEU A 167 -28.68 17.77 -16.88
CA LEU A 167 -27.39 18.19 -17.44
C LEU A 167 -26.54 18.91 -16.39
N ILE A 168 -27.11 19.81 -15.59
CA ILE A 168 -26.40 20.54 -14.54
C ILE A 168 -25.82 19.55 -13.52
N TRP A 169 -26.60 18.56 -13.08
CA TRP A 169 -26.11 17.52 -12.18
C TRP A 169 -25.01 16.67 -12.80
N GLN A 170 -25.15 16.28 -14.08
CA GLN A 170 -24.12 15.53 -14.81
C GLN A 170 -22.80 16.32 -14.92
N VAL A 171 -22.89 17.60 -15.27
CA VAL A 171 -21.71 18.49 -15.40
C VAL A 171 -21.06 18.71 -14.03
N ALA A 172 -21.85 18.90 -12.96
CA ALA A 172 -21.33 19.05 -11.60
C ALA A 172 -20.58 17.79 -11.13
N LEU A 173 -21.12 16.60 -11.39
CA LEU A 173 -20.48 15.34 -11.06
C LEU A 173 -19.21 15.10 -11.90
N ALA A 174 -19.25 15.42 -13.19
CA ALA A 174 -18.09 15.35 -14.06
C ALA A 174 -16.97 16.28 -13.57
N MET A 175 -17.30 17.52 -13.20
CA MET A 175 -16.36 18.48 -12.62
C MET A 175 -15.76 17.98 -11.30
N LEU A 176 -16.59 17.40 -10.42
CA LEU A 176 -16.13 16.86 -9.14
C LEU A 176 -15.22 15.63 -9.33
N TYR A 177 -15.54 14.78 -10.30
CA TYR A 177 -14.69 13.63 -10.70
C TYR A 177 -13.36 14.08 -11.31
N LEU A 178 -13.38 15.06 -12.22
CA LEU A 178 -12.17 15.62 -12.82
C LEU A 178 -11.28 16.31 -11.76
N SER A 179 -11.88 17.02 -10.81
CA SER A 179 -11.18 17.60 -9.65
C SER A 179 -10.53 16.52 -8.79
N TRP A 180 -11.24 15.41 -8.54
CA TRP A 180 -10.70 14.26 -7.82
C TRP A 180 -9.49 13.63 -8.54
N ILE A 181 -9.59 13.41 -9.86
CA ILE A 181 -8.47 12.92 -10.69
C ILE A 181 -7.28 13.89 -10.66
N ALA A 182 -7.52 15.20 -10.76
CA ALA A 182 -6.45 16.20 -10.73
C ALA A 182 -5.70 16.16 -9.39
N ILE A 183 -6.42 16.04 -8.26
CA ILE A 183 -5.84 15.92 -6.93
C ILE A 183 -5.05 14.61 -6.79
N TRP A 184 -5.56 13.51 -7.35
CA TRP A 184 -4.87 12.22 -7.44
C TRP A 184 -3.56 12.31 -8.20
N TRP A 185 -3.59 12.91 -9.37
CA TRP A 185 -2.42 13.06 -10.22
C TRP A 185 -1.34 13.95 -9.57
N VAL A 186 -1.74 15.04 -8.91
CA VAL A 186 -0.83 15.91 -8.15
C VAL A 186 -0.24 15.19 -6.93
N ARG A 187 -0.99 14.31 -6.25
CA ARG A 187 -0.44 13.53 -5.13
C ARG A 187 0.55 12.47 -5.59
N GLN A 188 0.28 11.80 -6.71
CA GLN A 188 1.14 10.73 -7.21
C GLN A 188 2.46 11.25 -7.80
N THR A 189 2.42 12.40 -8.48
CA THR A 189 3.64 13.08 -8.98
C THR A 189 4.55 13.57 -7.85
N ARG A 190 4.00 13.86 -6.66
CA ARG A 190 4.82 14.15 -5.46
C ARG A 190 5.45 12.90 -4.84
N LEU A 191 5.01 11.70 -5.23
CA LEU A 191 5.45 10.42 -4.65
C LEU A 191 6.49 9.65 -5.50
N GLY A 192 7.01 10.19 -6.61
CA GLY A 192 8.17 9.61 -7.30
C GLY A 192 8.91 10.59 -8.23
N PRO A 193 10.25 10.48 -8.43
CA PRO A 193 11.11 9.32 -8.15
C PRO A 193 12.25 9.62 -7.14
N LYS A 194 12.22 8.97 -5.96
CA LYS A 194 13.43 8.84 -5.09
C LYS A 194 13.92 7.40 -5.11
N GLN A 195 14.33 6.89 -6.27
CA GLN A 195 15.00 5.59 -6.38
C GLN A 195 15.94 5.50 -7.59
N GLN A 196 16.74 6.53 -7.92
CA GLN A 196 17.82 6.35 -8.91
C GLN A 196 18.98 7.32 -8.69
N PHE A 197 19.73 7.19 -7.59
CA PHE A 197 21.15 7.58 -7.55
C PHE A 197 21.85 6.72 -6.50
N GLY A 198 22.10 5.47 -6.88
CA GLY A 198 23.10 4.60 -6.29
C GLY A 198 24.01 4.14 -7.42
N ASN A 199 25.13 4.84 -7.58
CA ASN A 199 26.40 4.39 -8.16
C ASN A 199 27.46 5.42 -7.78
#